data_AF-A0A0P6YM60-F1
#
_entry.id   AF-A0A0P6YM60-F1
#
_cell.length_a   1.000
_cell.length_b   1.000
_cell.length_c   1.000
_cell.angle_alpha   90.00
_cell.angle_beta   90.00
_cell.angle_gamma   90.00
#
_symmetry.space_group_name_H-M   'P 1'
#
loop_
_entity.id
_entity.type
_entity.pdbx_description
1 polymer ?
#
loop_
_entity_poly.entity_id
_entity_poly.type
_entity_poly.pdbx_seq_one_letter_code
_entity_poly.pdbx_strand_id
1 'polypeptide(L)'
;MGTISGGTTPSLPAWPILRNGSSGNDVKAAQYLLRSHGHSLTADGDFGAGTEQAVRSFQSANGLTADGIVGAQTFAKLIKTVQNGSNGDAVRAIQTLLGVTVDGAFGTGTEQAVLNLQSTYGLTRDGIVGPLTWQAAFGK
;
A
#
# COMPACT_ATOMS: atom_id res chain seq x y z
N MET A 1 22.07 -25.93 30.74
CA MET A 1 21.06 -26.42 29.79
C MET A 1 20.40 -25.19 29.18
N GLY A 2 20.56 -25.01 27.87
CA GLY A 2 20.35 -23.73 27.17
C GLY A 2 18.89 -23.28 27.11
N THR A 3 18.70 -21.97 27.27
CA THR A 3 17.46 -21.23 27.10
C THR A 3 17.06 -21.19 25.62
N ILE A 4 15.88 -21.70 25.28
CA ILE A 4 15.25 -21.35 24.00
C ILE A 4 14.60 -19.98 24.14
N SER A 5 15.34 -18.93 23.75
CA SER A 5 14.78 -17.61 23.49
C SER A 5 13.78 -17.74 22.34
N GLY A 6 12.48 -17.61 22.65
CA GLY A 6 11.45 -17.47 21.63
C GLY A 6 11.72 -16.22 20.81
N GLY A 7 12.27 -16.38 19.62
CA GLY A 7 12.41 -15.29 18.65
C GLY A 7 11.01 -14.88 18.20
N THR A 8 10.56 -13.72 18.66
CA THR A 8 9.37 -13.06 18.14
C THR A 8 9.65 -12.74 16.67
N THR A 9 9.19 -13.57 15.74
CA THR A 9 9.08 -13.16 14.34
C THR A 9 8.30 -11.85 14.32
N PRO A 10 8.85 -10.75 13.76
CA PRO A 10 8.06 -9.55 13.56
C PRO A 10 6.84 -9.93 12.72
N SER A 11 5.66 -9.97 13.34
CA SER A 11 4.43 -10.22 12.62
C SER A 11 4.11 -8.95 11.84
N LEU A 12 4.05 -9.06 10.51
CA LEU A 12 3.51 -7.98 9.70
C LEU A 12 2.06 -7.69 10.15
N PRO A 13 1.65 -6.41 10.12
CA PRO A 13 0.29 -6.04 10.44
C PRO A 13 -0.67 -6.63 9.40
N ALA A 14 -1.92 -6.83 9.78
CA ALA A 14 -2.95 -7.23 8.84
C ALA A 14 -3.19 -6.10 7.81
N TRP A 15 -3.59 -6.48 6.59
CA TRP A 15 -4.07 -5.51 5.62
C TRP A 15 -5.30 -4.78 6.19
N PRO A 16 -5.40 -3.45 6.07
CA PRO A 16 -6.60 -2.74 6.45
C PRO A 16 -7.78 -3.20 5.58
N ILE A 17 -8.99 -2.99 6.08
CA ILE A 17 -10.21 -3.21 5.30
C ILE A 17 -10.76 -1.83 4.92
N LEU A 18 -10.68 -1.48 3.64
CA LEU A 18 -11.19 -0.22 3.13
C LEU A 18 -12.52 -0.45 2.42
N ARG A 19 -13.51 0.37 2.75
CA ARG A 19 -14.86 0.31 2.18
C ARG A 19 -15.51 1.69 2.24
N ASN A 20 -16.71 1.81 1.69
CA ASN A 20 -17.48 3.05 1.74
C ASN A 20 -17.56 3.60 3.18
N GLY A 21 -17.20 4.88 3.35
CA GLY A 21 -17.09 5.56 4.65
C GLY A 21 -15.73 5.47 5.32
N SER A 22 -14.79 4.64 4.85
CA SER A 22 -13.39 4.71 5.26
C SER A 22 -12.77 6.04 4.80
N SER A 23 -11.80 6.56 5.56
CA SER A 23 -11.03 7.74 5.15
C SER A 23 -9.58 7.70 5.65
N GLY A 24 -8.75 8.60 5.14
CA GLY A 24 -7.36 8.78 5.55
C GLY A 24 -6.32 8.33 4.52
N ASN A 25 -5.07 8.19 4.96
CA ASN A 25 -3.93 7.94 4.08
C ASN A 25 -4.00 6.57 3.37
N ASP A 26 -4.57 5.55 4.01
CA ASP A 26 -4.74 4.23 3.39
C ASP A 26 -5.69 4.30 2.20
N VAL A 27 -6.80 5.05 2.36
CA VAL A 27 -7.75 5.29 1.27
C VAL A 27 -7.08 6.08 0.15
N LYS A 28 -6.35 7.14 0.49
CA LYS A 28 -5.64 7.96 -0.49
C LYS A 28 -4.61 7.15 -1.28
N ALA A 29 -3.86 6.29 -0.59
CA ALA A 29 -2.91 5.38 -1.22
C ALA A 29 -3.63 4.37 -2.13
N ALA A 30 -4.74 3.78 -1.68
CA ALA A 30 -5.56 2.88 -2.51
C ALA A 30 -6.12 3.58 -3.75
N GLN A 31 -6.59 4.84 -3.64
CA GLN A 31 -7.05 5.64 -4.78
C GLN A 31 -5.92 5.91 -5.79
N TYR A 32 -4.70 6.22 -5.34
CA TYR A 32 -3.54 6.32 -6.24
C TYR A 32 -3.22 4.99 -6.92
N LEU A 33 -3.27 3.86 -6.19
CA LEU A 33 -3.05 2.56 -6.80
C LEU A 33 -4.12 2.24 -7.86
N LEU A 34 -5.39 2.52 -7.60
CA LEU A 34 -6.48 2.36 -8.57
C LEU A 34 -6.27 3.23 -9.82
N ARG A 35 -5.82 4.49 -9.65
CA ARG A 35 -5.44 5.34 -10.79
C ARG A 35 -4.32 4.76 -11.62
N SER A 36 -3.34 4.10 -10.98
CA SER A 36 -2.27 3.40 -11.70
C SER A 36 -2.79 2.25 -12.57
N HIS A 37 -4.00 1.75 -12.31
CA HIS A 37 -4.71 0.76 -13.13
C HIS A 37 -5.73 1.39 -14.10
N GLY A 38 -5.68 2.71 -14.30
CA GLY A 38 -6.47 3.42 -15.30
C GLY A 38 -7.80 4.00 -14.79
N HIS A 39 -8.08 3.93 -13.48
CA HIS A 39 -9.29 4.55 -12.93
C HIS A 39 -9.13 6.06 -12.72
N SER A 40 -10.03 6.86 -13.28
CA SER A 40 -10.05 8.31 -13.06
C SER A 40 -10.69 8.64 -11.71
N LEU A 41 -9.85 8.78 -10.67
CA LEU A 41 -10.27 9.15 -9.32
C LEU A 41 -9.52 10.38 -8.81
N THR A 42 -10.17 11.16 -7.97
CA THR A 42 -9.48 12.08 -7.06
C THR A 42 -8.91 11.26 -5.90
N ALA A 43 -7.63 11.46 -5.58
CA ALA A 43 -6.99 10.85 -4.41
C ALA A 43 -7.12 11.81 -3.21
N ASP A 44 -8.35 11.96 -2.71
CA ASP A 44 -8.72 12.85 -1.61
C ASP A 44 -8.56 12.18 -0.24
N GLY A 45 -8.49 10.85 -0.19
CA GLY A 45 -8.48 10.09 1.04
C GLY A 45 -9.87 9.77 1.57
N ASP A 46 -10.93 9.99 0.81
CA ASP A 46 -12.30 9.65 1.20
C ASP A 46 -12.84 8.50 0.34
N PHE A 47 -13.25 7.41 1.01
CA PHE A 47 -13.79 6.25 0.33
C PHE A 47 -15.28 6.46 0.12
N GLY A 48 -15.64 7.25 -0.90
CA GLY A 48 -17.01 7.45 -1.33
C GLY A 48 -17.47 6.48 -2.43
N ALA A 49 -18.66 6.75 -2.99
CA ALA A 49 -19.28 5.93 -4.03
C ALA A 49 -18.41 5.78 -5.30
N GLY A 50 -17.68 6.83 -5.70
CA GLY A 50 -16.77 6.77 -6.85
C GLY A 50 -15.60 5.80 -6.62
N THR A 51 -15.00 5.82 -5.44
CA THR A 51 -13.93 4.88 -5.04
C THR A 51 -14.49 3.45 -4.99
N GLU A 52 -15.67 3.25 -4.41
CA GLU A 52 -16.33 1.94 -4.36
C GLU A 52 -16.57 1.36 -5.75
N GLN A 53 -17.09 2.16 -6.69
CA GLN A 53 -17.34 1.74 -8.06
C GLN A 53 -16.04 1.36 -8.78
N ALA A 54 -14.96 2.12 -8.57
CA ALA A 54 -13.65 1.79 -9.12
C ALA A 54 -13.10 0.48 -8.54
N VAL A 55 -13.26 0.24 -7.24
CA VAL A 55 -12.86 -1.03 -6.61
C VAL A 55 -13.64 -2.20 -7.19
N ARG A 56 -14.96 -2.11 -7.32
CA ARG A 56 -15.79 -3.16 -7.94
C ARG A 56 -15.38 -3.46 -9.39
N SER A 57 -15.05 -2.41 -10.15
CA SER A 57 -14.58 -2.52 -11.53
C SER A 57 -13.21 -3.21 -11.59
N PHE A 58 -12.28 -2.78 -10.73
CA PHE A 58 -10.96 -3.40 -10.60
C PHE A 58 -11.07 -4.88 -10.21
N GLN A 59 -11.89 -5.20 -9.21
CA GLN A 59 -12.15 -6.57 -8.76
C GLN A 59 -12.68 -7.45 -9.89
N SER A 60 -13.72 -6.98 -10.59
CA SER A 60 -14.29 -7.69 -11.75
C SER A 60 -13.24 -7.95 -12.83
N ALA A 61 -12.44 -6.94 -13.17
CA ALA A 61 -11.39 -7.05 -14.18
C ALA A 61 -10.26 -8.03 -13.80
N ASN A 62 -10.06 -8.28 -12.50
CA ASN A 62 -9.02 -9.16 -11.97
C ASN A 62 -9.56 -10.52 -11.50
N GLY A 63 -10.81 -10.86 -11.82
CA GLY A 63 -11.43 -12.15 -11.45
C GLY A 63 -11.69 -12.31 -9.96
N LEU A 64 -11.87 -11.20 -9.23
CA LEU A 64 -12.27 -11.19 -7.82
C LEU A 64 -13.78 -10.96 -7.70
N THR A 65 -14.36 -11.33 -6.55
CA THR A 65 -15.72 -10.93 -6.20
C THR A 65 -15.79 -9.40 -6.11
N ALA A 66 -16.66 -8.79 -6.90
CA ALA A 66 -16.81 -7.34 -6.96
C ALA A 66 -17.68 -6.79 -5.83
N ASP A 67 -17.23 -6.97 -4.58
CA ASP A 67 -17.92 -6.55 -3.36
C ASP A 67 -17.70 -5.07 -2.99
N GLY A 68 -16.75 -4.39 -3.64
CA GLY A 68 -16.42 -2.99 -3.39
C GLY A 68 -15.52 -2.76 -2.17
N ILE A 69 -14.98 -3.85 -1.59
CA ILE A 69 -14.14 -3.82 -0.40
C ILE A 69 -12.68 -4.09 -0.79
N VAL A 70 -11.77 -3.21 -0.37
CA VAL A 70 -10.34 -3.44 -0.53
C VAL A 70 -9.84 -4.22 0.70
N GLY A 71 -9.83 -5.54 0.57
CA GLY A 71 -9.19 -6.45 1.52
C GLY A 71 -7.91 -7.07 0.96
N ALA A 72 -7.32 -8.03 1.68
CA ALA A 72 -6.04 -8.64 1.34
C ALA A 72 -5.94 -9.17 -0.10
N GLN A 73 -7.00 -9.82 -0.61
CA GLN A 73 -7.03 -10.33 -1.99
C GLN A 73 -7.03 -9.20 -3.03
N THR A 74 -7.77 -8.12 -2.76
CA THR A 74 -7.77 -6.93 -3.61
C THR A 74 -6.40 -6.26 -3.59
N PHE A 75 -5.80 -6.06 -2.40
CA PHE A 75 -4.46 -5.48 -2.26
C PHE A 75 -3.39 -6.28 -3.00
N ALA A 76 -3.41 -7.61 -2.91
CA ALA A 76 -2.44 -8.47 -3.58
C ALA A 76 -2.41 -8.30 -5.11
N LYS A 77 -3.53 -7.85 -5.72
CA LYS A 77 -3.61 -7.52 -7.14
C LYS A 77 -3.38 -6.03 -7.42
N LEU A 78 -3.73 -5.18 -6.47
CA LEU A 78 -3.77 -3.72 -6.62
C LEU A 78 -2.36 -3.10 -6.53
N ILE A 79 -1.51 -3.60 -5.65
CA ILE A 79 -0.16 -3.07 -5.42
C ILE A 79 0.76 -3.27 -6.64
N LYS A 80 1.76 -2.40 -6.76
CA LYS A 80 2.83 -2.50 -7.75
C LYS A 80 4.18 -2.38 -7.06
N THR A 81 5.15 -3.18 -7.47
CA THR A 81 6.51 -3.04 -6.98
C THR A 81 7.08 -1.70 -7.45
N VAL A 82 7.58 -0.90 -6.51
CA VAL A 82 8.28 0.36 -6.80
C VAL A 82 9.61 0.40 -6.05
N GLN A 83 10.59 1.09 -6.63
CA GLN A 83 11.96 1.22 -6.12
C GLN A 83 12.58 2.52 -6.66
N ASN A 84 13.81 2.83 -6.26
CA ASN A 84 14.53 4.01 -6.75
C ASN A 84 14.48 4.11 -8.30
N GLY A 85 14.13 5.31 -8.79
CA GLY A 85 13.90 5.60 -10.21
C GLY A 85 12.48 5.30 -10.72
N SER A 86 11.62 4.66 -9.92
CA SER A 86 10.19 4.51 -10.24
C SER A 86 9.47 5.86 -10.17
N ASN A 87 8.40 6.02 -10.93
CA ASN A 87 7.59 7.24 -10.94
C ASN A 87 6.09 6.91 -11.06
N GLY A 88 5.24 7.89 -10.75
CA GLY A 88 3.79 7.84 -10.98
C GLY A 88 2.96 7.53 -9.73
N ASP A 89 1.72 7.12 -9.93
CA ASP A 89 0.75 7.04 -8.83
C ASP A 89 1.08 5.95 -7.79
N ALA A 90 1.71 4.84 -8.18
CA ALA A 90 2.18 3.85 -7.20
C ALA A 90 3.26 4.43 -6.26
N VAL A 91 4.10 5.36 -6.76
CA VAL A 91 5.05 6.08 -5.91
C VAL A 91 4.35 7.07 -5.00
N ARG A 92 3.35 7.81 -5.50
CA ARG A 92 2.53 8.70 -4.67
C ARG A 92 1.82 7.95 -3.55
N ALA A 93 1.37 6.72 -3.81
CA ALA A 93 0.76 5.86 -2.80
C ALA A 93 1.72 5.55 -1.66
N ILE A 94 2.93 5.06 -1.95
CA ILE A 94 3.91 4.76 -0.89
C ILE A 94 4.38 6.03 -0.16
N GLN A 95 4.58 7.14 -0.87
CA GLN A 95 4.95 8.41 -0.25
C GLN A 95 3.89 8.91 0.72
N THR A 96 2.61 8.76 0.36
CA THR A 96 1.46 9.09 1.22
C THR A 96 1.48 8.25 2.50
N LEU A 97 1.72 6.94 2.37
CA LEU A 97 1.83 6.05 3.54
C LEU A 97 3.06 6.36 4.39
N LEU A 98 4.19 6.72 3.80
CA LEU A 98 5.41 7.03 4.55
C LEU A 98 5.39 8.43 5.19
N GLY A 99 4.47 9.31 4.78
CA GLY A 99 4.41 10.69 5.26
C GLY A 99 5.58 11.54 4.77
N VAL A 100 6.13 11.20 3.60
CA VAL A 100 7.16 11.99 2.92
C VAL A 100 6.53 12.88 1.84
N THR A 101 7.32 13.74 1.21
CA THR A 101 6.86 14.56 0.08
C THR A 101 6.25 13.67 -1.02
N VAL A 102 5.02 13.99 -1.41
CA VAL A 102 4.26 13.25 -2.44
C VAL A 102 4.47 13.94 -3.79
N ASP A 103 5.63 13.75 -4.39
CA ASP A 103 5.97 14.27 -5.72
C ASP A 103 5.72 13.23 -6.84
N GLY A 104 5.56 11.95 -6.48
CA GLY A 104 5.41 10.85 -7.42
C GLY A 104 6.72 10.41 -8.08
N ALA A 105 7.88 10.83 -7.55
CA ALA A 105 9.20 10.41 -7.97
C ALA A 105 9.91 9.66 -6.84
N PHE A 106 10.32 8.42 -7.10
CA PHE A 106 10.99 7.61 -6.08
C PHE A 106 12.47 7.97 -6.05
N GLY A 107 12.80 9.03 -5.30
CA GLY A 107 14.17 9.47 -5.03
C GLY A 107 14.70 9.02 -3.67
N THR A 108 15.87 9.56 -3.30
CA THR A 108 16.61 9.20 -2.08
C THR A 108 15.81 9.40 -0.79
N GLY A 109 14.98 10.44 -0.70
CA GLY A 109 14.11 10.67 0.45
C GLY A 109 13.05 9.58 0.65
N THR A 110 12.48 9.07 -0.45
CA THR A 110 11.50 7.97 -0.42
C THR A 110 12.22 6.65 -0.08
N GLU A 111 13.38 6.41 -0.70
CA GLU A 111 14.21 5.23 -0.43
C GLU A 111 14.61 5.13 1.04
N GLN A 112 15.09 6.22 1.65
CA GLN A 112 15.46 6.24 3.05
C GLN A 112 14.27 5.93 3.96
N ALA A 113 13.08 6.44 3.65
CA ALA A 113 11.87 6.16 4.41
C ALA A 113 11.43 4.69 4.26
N VAL A 114 11.58 4.10 3.07
CA VAL A 114 11.35 2.65 2.85
C VAL A 114 12.33 1.80 3.66
N LEU A 115 13.63 2.13 3.62
CA LEU A 115 14.66 1.41 4.38
C LEU A 115 14.43 1.51 5.89
N ASN A 116 13.87 2.62 6.39
CA ASN A 116 13.49 2.77 7.79
C ASN A 116 12.27 1.90 8.13
N LEU A 117 11.23 1.92 7.29
CA LEU A 117 10.05 1.06 7.46
C LEU A 117 10.44 -0.43 7.49
N GLN A 118 11.27 -0.85 6.53
CA GLN A 118 11.79 -2.22 6.47
C GLN A 118 12.54 -2.59 7.74
N SER A 119 13.36 -1.67 8.27
CA SER A 119 14.04 -1.87 9.56
C SER A 119 13.05 -2.04 10.72
N THR A 120 11.99 -1.21 10.77
CA THR A 120 10.98 -1.24 11.84
C THR A 120 10.25 -2.59 11.90
N TYR A 121 9.93 -3.16 10.74
CA TYR A 121 9.20 -4.43 10.64
C TYR A 121 10.13 -5.65 10.45
N GLY A 122 11.44 -5.50 10.60
CA GLY A 122 12.42 -6.59 10.46
C GLY A 122 12.44 -7.24 9.07
N LEU A 123 12.10 -6.47 8.04
CA LEU A 123 12.21 -6.87 6.64
C LEU A 123 13.63 -6.66 6.13
N THR A 124 13.95 -7.30 5.00
CA THR A 124 15.18 -7.01 4.26
C THR A 124 15.21 -5.53 3.88
N ARG A 125 16.29 -4.83 4.25
CA ARG A 125 16.51 -3.41 3.95
C ARG A 125 17.09 -3.23 2.55
N ASP A 126 16.32 -3.62 1.54
CA ASP A 126 16.70 -3.59 0.12
C ASP A 126 16.23 -2.31 -0.61
N GLY A 127 15.41 -1.47 0.03
CA GLY A 127 14.85 -0.26 -0.58
C GLY A 127 13.73 -0.52 -1.59
N ILE A 128 13.32 -1.79 -1.75
CA ILE A 128 12.28 -2.21 -2.69
C ILE A 128 10.93 -2.33 -1.98
N VAL A 129 9.92 -1.71 -2.56
CA VAL A 129 8.54 -1.79 -2.05
C VAL A 129 7.83 -2.97 -2.71
N GLY A 130 8.15 -4.18 -2.23
CA GLY A 130 7.45 -5.41 -2.58
C GLY A 130 6.22 -5.69 -1.69
N PRO A 131 5.55 -6.85 -1.84
CA PRO A 131 4.31 -7.15 -1.11
C PRO A 131 4.41 -7.03 0.42
N LEU A 132 5.51 -7.48 1.02
CA LEU A 132 5.74 -7.38 2.46
C LEU A 132 5.94 -5.92 2.92
N THR A 133 6.69 -5.14 2.15
CA THR A 133 6.91 -3.70 2.42
C THR A 133 5.59 -2.93 2.28
N TRP A 134 4.76 -3.24 1.28
CA TRP A 134 3.42 -2.67 1.14
C TRP A 134 2.55 -3.00 2.36
N GLN A 135 2.52 -4.27 2.77
CA GLN A 135 1.74 -4.68 3.94
C GLN A 135 2.18 -3.93 5.20
N ALA A 136 3.48 -3.78 5.43
CA ALA A 136 4.02 -2.98 6.52
C ALA A 136 3.59 -1.51 6.42
N ALA A 137 3.63 -0.91 5.22
CA ALA A 137 3.32 0.49 5.02
C ALA A 137 1.84 0.83 5.29
N PHE A 138 0.93 -0.10 5.00
CA PHE A 138 -0.51 0.07 5.24
C PHE A 138 -0.94 -0.23 6.68
N GLY A 139 -0.12 -0.92 7.47
CA GLY A 139 -0.48 -1.32 8.84
C GLY A 139 0.36 -0.65 9.92
N LYS A 140 0.88 0.54 9.64
CA LYS A 140 1.70 1.36 10.54
C LYS A 140 0.89 2.20 11.53
#